data_AF-A0A7V0NZ90-F1
#
_entry.id   AF-A0A7V0NZ90-F1
#
_cell.length_a   1.000
_cell.length_b   1.000
_cell.length_c   1.000
_cell.angle_alpha   90.00
_cell.angle_beta   90.00
_cell.angle_gamma   90.00
#
_symmetry.space_group_name_H-M   'P 1'
#
loop_
_entity.id
_entity.type
_entity.pdbx_description
1 polymer ?
#
loop_
_entity_poly.entity_id
_entity_poly.type
_entity_poly.pdbx_seq_one_letter_code
_entity_poly.pdbx_strand_id
1 'polypeptide(L)'
;VAAACEEKTEFKFLYELDQPVKDRIELIAKEVYGADGVEYSPEANASLARIQKDPELSKLGLCMVKTHLSLSDNPSIKGVPTGWKLKIREVLTYGGARFIVPVAGAISLMPGTGSNPAFRRVDVDTETGKVQGVF
;
A
#
# COMPACT_ATOMS: atom_id res chain seq x y z
N VAL A 1 -4.51 4.65 -26.78
CA VAL A 1 -3.14 4.85 -26.21
C VAL A 1 -2.32 5.77 -27.09
N ALA A 2 -2.06 5.43 -28.37
CA ALA A 2 -1.27 6.28 -29.28
C ALA A 2 -1.72 7.76 -29.31
N ALA A 3 -3.03 8.02 -29.43
CA ALA A 3 -3.57 9.38 -29.41
C ALA A 3 -3.33 10.16 -28.10
N ALA A 4 -3.35 9.48 -26.94
CA ALA A 4 -3.11 10.13 -25.65
C ALA A 4 -1.64 10.53 -25.44
N CYS A 5 -0.70 9.93 -26.20
CA CYS A 5 0.71 10.29 -26.16
C CYS A 5 1.03 11.59 -26.91
N GLU A 6 0.13 12.04 -27.79
CA GLU A 6 0.29 13.27 -28.57
C GLU A 6 -0.17 14.51 -27.79
N GLU A 7 -0.88 14.33 -26.67
CA GLU A 7 -1.35 15.40 -25.80
C GLU A 7 -0.25 15.86 -24.83
N LYS A 8 -0.03 17.18 -24.75
CA LYS A 8 0.88 17.76 -23.75
C LYS A 8 0.29 17.60 -22.36
N THR A 9 1.00 16.91 -21.47
CA THR A 9 0.58 16.65 -20.10
C THR A 9 1.45 17.43 -19.11
N GLU A 10 0.84 18.13 -18.16
CA GLU A 10 1.55 18.68 -17.00
C GLU A 10 1.45 17.70 -15.81
N PHE A 11 2.47 16.86 -15.65
CA PHE A 11 2.54 15.94 -14.51
C PHE A 11 3.04 16.68 -13.26
N LYS A 12 2.32 16.51 -12.15
CA LYS A 12 2.70 17.04 -10.83
C LYS A 12 2.55 15.93 -9.80
N PHE A 13 3.48 15.86 -8.85
CA PHE A 13 3.35 14.96 -7.72
C PHE A 13 2.23 15.45 -6.80
N LEU A 14 1.62 14.51 -6.09
CA LEU A 14 0.53 14.79 -5.17
C LEU A 14 1.00 15.61 -3.95
N TYR A 15 2.25 15.43 -3.54
CA TYR A 15 2.86 16.13 -2.42
C TYR A 15 4.37 16.30 -2.63
N GLU A 16 4.96 17.24 -1.90
CA GLU A 16 6.40 17.47 -1.85
C GLU A 16 7.04 16.73 -0.66
N LEU A 17 8.31 16.32 -0.78
CA LEU A 17 8.98 15.49 0.22
C LEU A 17 9.40 16.25 1.51
N ASP A 18 9.39 17.58 1.45
CA ASP A 18 9.68 18.47 2.57
C ASP A 18 8.48 18.65 3.52
N GLN A 19 7.28 18.28 3.08
CA GLN A 19 6.07 18.35 3.90
C GLN A 19 6.12 17.36 5.08
N PRO A 20 5.45 17.69 6.22
CA PRO A 20 5.31 16.76 7.33
C PRO A 20 4.74 15.41 6.88
N VAL A 21 5.25 14.32 7.45
CA VAL A 21 4.85 12.95 7.06
C VAL A 21 3.34 12.75 7.24
N LYS A 22 2.76 13.31 8.31
CA LYS A 22 1.33 13.22 8.60
C LYS A 22 0.47 13.91 7.55
N ASP A 23 0.88 15.09 7.10
CA ASP A 23 0.14 15.88 6.12
C ASP A 23 0.11 15.17 4.77
N ARG A 24 1.25 14.56 4.39
CA ARG A 24 1.33 13.74 3.18
C ARG A 24 0.41 12.52 3.23
N ILE A 25 0.36 11.84 4.37
CA ILE A 25 -0.55 10.69 4.56
C ILE A 25 -2.01 11.14 4.48
N GLU A 26 -2.34 12.27 5.12
CA GLU A 26 -3.69 12.84 5.09
C GLU A 26 -4.11 13.26 3.68
N LEU A 27 -3.19 13.82 2.91
CA LEU A 27 -3.45 14.25 1.54
C LEU A 27 -3.69 13.05 0.61
N ILE A 28 -2.95 11.94 0.77
CA ILE A 28 -3.27 10.68 0.07
C ILE A 28 -4.66 10.17 0.48
N ALA A 29 -4.97 10.18 1.78
CA ALA A 29 -6.24 9.67 2.28
C ALA A 29 -7.45 10.47 1.73
N LYS A 30 -7.34 11.80 1.65
CA LYS A 30 -8.40 12.68 1.15
C LYS A 30 -8.50 12.65 -0.38
N GLU A 31 -7.42 12.94 -1.08
CA GLU A 31 -7.43 13.15 -2.54
C GLU A 31 -7.54 11.84 -3.32
N VAL A 32 -6.92 10.76 -2.83
CA VAL A 32 -6.88 9.48 -3.56
C VAL A 32 -7.96 8.52 -3.08
N TYR A 33 -8.19 8.42 -1.77
CA TYR A 33 -9.13 7.44 -1.22
C TYR A 33 -10.53 8.00 -0.91
N GLY A 34 -10.68 9.34 -0.81
CA GLY A 34 -11.95 9.95 -0.41
C GLY A 34 -12.28 9.74 1.07
N ALA A 35 -11.27 9.60 1.93
CA ALA A 35 -11.45 9.58 3.37
C ALA A 35 -11.61 11.00 3.92
N ASP A 36 -12.37 11.17 5.00
CA ASP A 36 -12.51 12.47 5.67
C ASP A 36 -11.25 12.87 6.45
N GLY A 37 -10.40 11.88 6.76
CA GLY A 37 -9.15 12.07 7.50
C GLY A 37 -8.49 10.77 7.89
N VAL A 38 -7.52 10.87 8.81
CA VAL A 38 -6.66 9.75 9.22
C VAL A 38 -6.61 9.68 10.74
N GLU A 39 -6.77 8.47 11.27
CA GLU A 39 -6.63 8.17 12.70
C GLU A 39 -5.40 7.31 12.93
N TYR A 40 -4.60 7.66 13.92
CA TYR A 40 -3.33 7.00 14.21
C TYR A 40 -3.40 6.33 15.59
N SER A 41 -2.95 5.08 15.66
CA SER A 41 -2.72 4.43 16.95
C SER A 41 -1.62 5.16 17.77
N PRO A 42 -1.52 4.91 19.08
CA PRO A 42 -0.42 5.43 19.89
C PRO A 42 0.97 5.01 19.36
N GLU A 43 1.10 3.76 18.91
CA GLU A 43 2.32 3.19 18.34
C GLU A 43 2.71 3.87 17.03
N ALA A 44 1.74 4.09 16.14
CA ALA A 44 1.93 4.80 14.89
C ALA A 44 2.36 6.25 15.14
N ASN A 45 1.73 6.94 16.11
CA ASN A 45 2.10 8.30 16.48
C ASN A 45 3.53 8.40 17.03
N ALA A 46 3.95 7.45 17.87
CA ALA A 46 5.33 7.40 18.39
C ALA A 46 6.35 7.20 17.26
N SER A 47 6.08 6.25 16.35
CA SER A 47 6.93 5.99 15.19
C SER A 47 7.01 7.20 14.25
N LEU A 48 5.90 7.85 13.96
CA LEU A 48 5.86 9.06 13.13
C LEU A 48 6.64 10.22 13.75
N ALA A 49 6.52 10.41 15.07
CA ALA A 49 7.28 11.44 15.78
C ALA A 49 8.80 11.17 15.71
N ARG A 50 9.22 9.91 15.78
CA ARG A 50 10.63 9.52 15.58
C ARG A 50 11.10 9.79 14.15
N ILE A 51 10.30 9.38 13.16
CA ILE A 51 10.61 9.57 11.72
C ILE A 51 10.72 11.06 11.38
N GLN A 52 9.80 11.89 11.87
CA GLN A 52 9.78 13.31 11.58
C GLN A 52 10.99 14.06 12.16
N LYS A 53 11.56 13.58 13.28
CA LYS A 53 12.76 14.17 13.90
C LYS A 53 14.05 13.86 13.13
N ASP A 54 14.05 12.82 12.31
CA ASP A 54 15.21 12.40 11.54
C ASP A 54 15.18 13.06 10.14
N PRO A 55 16.16 13.91 9.78
CA PRO A 55 16.19 14.60 8.50
C PRO A 55 16.27 13.68 7.28
N GLU A 56 16.86 12.48 7.42
CA GLU A 56 17.00 11.51 6.33
C GLU A 56 15.73 10.68 6.19
N LEU A 57 15.12 10.26 7.31
CA LEU A 57 13.89 9.48 7.29
C LEU A 57 12.67 10.32 6.92
N SER A 58 12.61 11.58 7.35
CA SER A 58 11.48 12.47 7.07
C SER A 58 11.31 12.74 5.57
N LYS A 59 12.38 12.74 4.78
CA LYS A 59 12.31 12.99 3.32
C LYS A 59 12.01 11.75 2.48
N LEU A 60 11.73 10.61 3.11
CA LEU A 60 11.40 9.38 2.39
C LEU A 60 9.99 9.45 1.78
N GLY A 61 9.78 8.69 0.69
CA GLY A 61 8.48 8.55 0.05
C GLY A 61 7.49 7.75 0.91
N LEU A 62 6.20 7.83 0.60
CA LEU A 62 5.17 7.04 1.26
C LEU A 62 4.78 5.82 0.44
N CYS A 63 4.63 4.67 1.09
CA CYS A 63 3.99 3.49 0.51
C CYS A 63 2.85 3.05 1.44
N MET A 64 1.61 3.38 1.05
CA MET A 64 0.43 3.08 1.84
C MET A 64 0.08 1.61 1.77
N VAL A 65 -0.01 0.94 2.91
CA VAL A 65 -0.46 -0.45 2.95
C VAL A 65 -1.86 -0.52 3.52
N LYS A 66 -2.79 -0.94 2.69
CA LYS A 66 -4.19 -1.17 3.04
C LYS A 66 -4.73 -2.33 2.22
N THR A 67 -5.98 -2.70 2.47
CA THR A 67 -6.68 -3.62 1.58
C THR A 67 -6.77 -3.08 0.15
N HIS A 68 -6.51 -3.95 -0.83
CA HIS A 68 -6.68 -3.65 -2.25
C HIS A 68 -8.14 -3.82 -2.72
N LEU A 69 -8.99 -4.42 -1.87
CA LEU A 69 -10.37 -4.76 -2.21
C LEU A 69 -11.36 -3.59 -2.07
N SER A 70 -10.91 -2.48 -1.48
CA SER A 70 -11.69 -1.27 -1.21
C SER A 70 -10.81 -0.03 -1.29
N LEU A 71 -11.40 1.13 -1.57
CA LEU A 71 -10.76 2.43 -1.35
C LEU A 71 -10.54 2.69 0.15
N SER A 72 -11.44 2.20 0.99
CA SER A 72 -11.31 2.23 2.44
C SER A 72 -10.34 1.18 2.99
N ASP A 73 -10.10 1.23 4.30
CA ASP A 73 -9.39 0.20 5.06
C ASP A 73 -10.21 -1.09 5.27
N ASN A 74 -11.51 -1.06 4.96
CA ASN A 74 -12.41 -2.21 5.11
C ASN A 74 -12.71 -2.88 3.75
N PRO A 75 -12.34 -4.16 3.56
CA PRO A 75 -12.52 -4.87 2.29
C PRO A 75 -13.98 -5.06 1.88
N SER A 76 -14.93 -5.00 2.83
CA SER A 76 -16.35 -5.23 2.58
C SER A 76 -17.06 -4.01 1.99
N ILE A 77 -16.50 -2.81 2.14
CA ILE A 77 -17.09 -1.58 1.61
C ILE A 77 -16.69 -1.45 0.14
N LYS A 78 -17.65 -1.30 -0.76
CA LYS A 78 -17.43 -1.25 -2.21
C LYS A 78 -17.89 0.09 -2.79
N GLY A 79 -17.42 0.39 -4.00
CA GLY A 79 -17.72 1.65 -4.68
C GLY A 79 -16.85 2.81 -4.19
N VAL A 80 -17.46 3.98 -4.04
CA VAL A 80 -16.80 5.22 -3.57
C VAL A 80 -17.29 5.52 -2.15
N PRO A 81 -16.63 5.00 -1.11
CA PRO A 81 -17.05 5.21 0.27
C PRO A 81 -16.82 6.65 0.72
N THR A 82 -17.76 7.19 1.50
CA THR A 82 -17.71 8.53 2.10
C THR A 82 -17.95 8.45 3.61
N GLY A 83 -17.55 9.45 4.39
CA GLY A 83 -17.86 9.46 5.83
C GLY A 83 -16.97 8.55 6.67
N TRP A 84 -15.77 8.21 6.20
CA TRP A 84 -14.87 7.26 6.85
C TRP A 84 -13.48 7.86 7.04
N LYS A 85 -12.72 7.33 8.00
CA LYS A 85 -11.35 7.73 8.27
C LYS A 85 -10.41 6.54 8.14
N LEU A 86 -9.24 6.78 7.59
CA LEU A 86 -8.20 5.76 7.44
C LEU A 86 -7.53 5.49 8.78
N LYS A 87 -7.61 4.25 9.28
CA LYS A 87 -6.99 3.87 10.56
C LYS A 87 -5.60 3.28 10.35
N ILE A 88 -4.57 3.96 10.85
CA ILE A 88 -3.18 3.53 10.77
C ILE A 88 -2.76 2.92 12.11
N ARG A 89 -2.44 1.63 12.08
CA ARG A 89 -2.05 0.87 13.27
C ARG A 89 -0.57 1.00 13.58
N GLU A 90 0.26 0.97 12.57
CA GLU A 90 1.72 1.04 12.72
C GLU A 90 2.34 1.72 11.51
N VAL A 91 3.59 2.15 11.67
CA VAL A 91 4.36 2.78 10.60
C VAL A 91 5.74 2.15 10.56
N LEU A 92 6.05 1.49 9.45
CA LEU A 92 7.33 0.84 9.20
C LEU A 92 8.21 1.76 8.34
N THR A 93 9.52 1.54 8.40
CA THR A 93 10.50 2.29 7.58
C THR A 93 11.42 1.32 6.87
N TYR A 94 11.42 1.35 5.54
CA TYR A 94 12.36 0.59 4.71
C TYR A 94 13.44 1.53 4.19
N GLY A 95 14.52 1.70 4.98
CA GLY A 95 15.59 2.64 4.67
C GLY A 95 16.29 2.37 3.33
N GLY A 96 16.54 1.09 3.00
CA GLY A 96 17.16 0.71 1.72
C GLY A 96 16.29 1.05 0.50
N ALA A 97 14.98 0.84 0.61
CA ALA A 97 14.02 1.17 -0.44
C ALA A 97 13.56 2.64 -0.43
N ARG A 98 13.95 3.40 0.60
CA ARG A 98 13.60 4.81 0.81
C ARG A 98 12.09 5.09 0.96
N PHE A 99 11.37 4.21 1.67
CA PHE A 99 9.94 4.37 1.96
C PHE A 99 9.59 4.37 3.46
N ILE A 100 8.66 5.24 3.83
CA ILE A 100 7.84 5.15 5.04
C ILE A 100 6.55 4.42 4.67
N VAL A 101 6.15 3.47 5.51
CA VAL A 101 5.09 2.51 5.18
C VAL A 101 4.03 2.53 6.27
N PRO A 102 3.00 3.38 6.15
CA PRO A 102 1.87 3.39 7.04
C PRO A 102 0.97 2.18 6.76
N VAL A 103 0.67 1.42 7.81
CA VAL A 103 -0.09 0.17 7.73
C VAL A 103 -1.49 0.39 8.28
N ALA A 104 -2.48 0.27 7.39
CA ALA A 104 -3.91 0.30 7.68
C ALA A 104 -4.49 -1.12 7.56
N GLY A 105 -4.76 -1.73 8.72
CA GLY A 105 -5.32 -3.09 8.82
C GLY A 105 -4.27 -4.21 8.99
N ALA A 106 -4.74 -5.45 8.93
CA ALA A 106 -3.89 -6.63 9.01
C ALA A 106 -3.42 -7.05 7.61
N ILE A 107 -2.11 -7.24 7.45
CA ILE A 107 -1.51 -7.71 6.21
C ILE A 107 -0.86 -9.07 6.47
N SER A 108 -1.08 -10.00 5.55
CA SER A 108 -0.35 -11.27 5.53
C SER A 108 0.93 -11.07 4.72
N LEU A 109 2.08 -11.09 5.39
CA LEU A 109 3.40 -11.04 4.74
C LEU A 109 3.85 -12.41 4.22
N MET A 110 3.24 -13.48 4.73
CA MET A 110 3.55 -14.85 4.38
C MET A 110 2.24 -15.58 4.07
N PRO A 111 1.91 -15.79 2.79
CA PRO A 111 0.71 -16.52 2.42
C PRO A 111 0.86 -17.98 2.82
N GLY A 112 -0.19 -18.54 3.44
CA GLY A 112 -0.28 -19.96 3.73
C GLY A 112 -0.71 -20.78 2.50
N THR A 113 -0.53 -22.09 2.56
CA THR A 113 -1.06 -23.02 1.55
C THR A 113 -2.56 -23.24 1.77
N GLY A 114 -3.31 -23.38 0.67
CA GLY A 114 -4.73 -23.75 0.74
C GLY A 114 -4.94 -25.20 1.22
N SER A 115 -6.18 -25.53 1.61
CA SER A 115 -6.54 -26.88 2.07
C SER A 115 -6.29 -27.99 1.04
N ASN A 116 -6.42 -27.66 -0.26
CA ASN A 116 -6.06 -28.52 -1.37
C ASN A 116 -5.01 -27.85 -2.27
N PRO A 117 -3.71 -27.95 -1.92
CA PRO A 117 -2.68 -27.16 -2.57
C PRO A 117 -2.36 -27.66 -3.99
N ALA A 118 -2.04 -26.73 -4.88
CA ALA A 118 -1.83 -27.01 -6.31
C ALA A 118 -0.63 -27.94 -6.58
N PHE A 119 0.41 -27.91 -5.75
CA PHE A 119 1.59 -28.77 -5.90
C PHE A 119 1.26 -30.27 -5.90
N ARG A 120 0.11 -30.70 -5.35
CA ARG A 120 -0.34 -32.10 -5.39
C ARG A 120 -0.67 -32.59 -6.80
N ARG A 121 -0.90 -31.68 -7.75
CA ARG A 121 -1.23 -31.97 -9.15
C ARG A 121 -0.06 -31.70 -10.08
N VAL A 122 1.09 -31.26 -9.55
CA VAL A 122 2.27 -30.96 -10.35
C VAL A 122 2.99 -32.26 -10.64
N ASP A 123 3.18 -32.55 -11.92
CA ASP A 123 3.90 -33.74 -12.40
C ASP A 123 4.64 -33.42 -13.71
N VAL A 124 5.57 -34.29 -14.11
CA VAL A 124 6.35 -34.15 -15.33
C VAL A 124 6.23 -35.43 -16.14
N ASP A 125 5.75 -35.30 -17.38
CA ASP A 125 5.77 -36.38 -18.35
C ASP A 125 7.24 -36.75 -18.67
N THR A 126 7.63 -37.99 -18.36
CA THR A 126 9.02 -38.45 -18.50
C THR A 126 9.45 -38.70 -19.94
N GLU A 127 8.52 -38.77 -20.89
CA GLU A 127 8.80 -38.96 -22.31
C GLU A 127 8.86 -37.62 -23.06
N THR A 128 7.90 -36.74 -22.79
CA THR A 128 7.80 -35.45 -23.49
C THR A 128 8.45 -34.28 -22.74
N GLY A 129 8.79 -34.47 -21.47
CA GLY A 129 9.30 -33.42 -20.58
C GLY A 129 8.26 -32.34 -20.23
N LYS A 130 6.99 -32.55 -20.57
CA LYS A 130 5.93 -31.56 -20.33
C LYS A 130 5.50 -31.57 -18.86
N VAL A 131 5.54 -30.39 -18.26
CA VAL A 131 5.07 -30.16 -16.89
C VAL A 131 3.55 -29.99 -16.89
N GLN A 132 2.86 -30.73 -16.03
CA GLN A 132 1.42 -30.67 -15.82
C GLN A 132 1.10 -29.97 -14.48
N GLY A 133 -0.06 -29.33 -14.39
CA GLY A 133 -0.60 -28.82 -13.12
C GLY A 133 0.01 -27.51 -12.56
N VAL A 134 0.88 -26.85 -13.32
CA VAL A 134 1.51 -25.56 -12.94
C VAL A 134 0.69 -24.34 -13.41
N PHE A 135 -0.12 -24.50 -14.45
CA PHE A 135 -1.10 -23.52 -14.96
C PHE A 135 -2.36 -24.23 -15.47
#